data_AF-A0A542ALK5-F1
#
_entry.id   AF-A0A542ALK5-F1
#
_cell.length_a   1.000
_cell.length_b   1.000
_cell.length_c   1.000
_cell.angle_alpha   90.00
_cell.angle_beta   90.00
_cell.angle_gamma   90.00
#
_symmetry.space_group_name_H-M   'P 1'
#
loop_
_entity.id
_entity.type
_entity.pdbx_description
1 polymer ?
#
loop_
_entity_poly.entity_id
_entity_poly.type
_entity_poly.pdbx_seq_one_letter_code
_entity_poly.pdbx_strand_id
1 'polypeptide(L)'
;MKKLINSVDNVEQEMIVGMVKAYPDHVRKLDCGNVVVRAHKKEGKVALISGGGSGHEPAHGGYVGEGMLDCAVAGAVFTSPTPDQIYEGIKAIATDKGVLMVVKNYTGDVMNFEMAAEMAEADGVSVKHVVTNDDVAVKDSLYTTGRRGVAGTVFVHKIAGAKAETGADLDEVHRVAQKVVDNVRTMGMALTPCTVPAAGKPGFELGEDEMEIGIGIHGEPGTHREKIRSADEIVTMLLDKIVADIDYSGKEVAVMINGSGATPLMELFIANNKVHDYLTEKGIKIYRTFVGNYMTSIEMAGFSISLLRLDEELKELLDAKADTPAFKQ
;
A
#
# COMPACT_ATOMS: atom_id res chain seq x y z
N MET A 1 -26.71 -3.37 7.65
CA MET A 1 -25.39 -3.22 6.99
C MET A 1 -25.60 -3.15 5.49
N LYS A 2 -24.98 -2.19 4.78
CA LYS A 2 -25.03 -2.09 3.30
C LYS A 2 -23.70 -2.59 2.72
N LYS A 3 -23.66 -3.84 2.27
CA LYS A 3 -22.49 -4.48 1.64
C LYS A 3 -22.99 -5.35 0.48
N LEU A 4 -22.21 -5.43 -0.59
CA LEU A 4 -22.45 -6.37 -1.69
C LEU A 4 -21.64 -7.64 -1.42
N ILE A 5 -22.15 -8.50 -0.54
CA ILE A 5 -21.51 -9.77 -0.14
C ILE A 5 -22.57 -10.86 -0.02
N ASN A 6 -22.21 -12.12 -0.26
CA ASN A 6 -23.10 -13.27 -0.04
C ASN A 6 -23.07 -13.74 1.41
N SER A 7 -21.88 -14.05 1.92
CA SER A 7 -21.61 -14.46 3.31
C SER A 7 -20.36 -13.75 3.83
N VAL A 8 -20.31 -13.45 5.12
CA VAL A 8 -19.14 -12.85 5.78
C VAL A 8 -17.93 -13.79 5.76
N ASP A 9 -18.15 -15.11 5.77
CA ASP A 9 -17.09 -16.12 5.81
C ASP A 9 -16.39 -16.32 4.45
N ASN A 10 -17.01 -15.86 3.36
CA ASN A 10 -16.54 -16.11 2.00
C ASN A 10 -15.99 -14.85 1.31
N VAL A 11 -15.94 -13.70 2.00
CA VAL A 11 -15.65 -12.39 1.38
C VAL A 11 -14.32 -12.42 0.63
N GLU A 12 -13.25 -12.87 1.28
CA GLU A 12 -11.91 -12.88 0.72
C GLU A 12 -11.79 -13.88 -0.43
N GLN A 13 -12.39 -15.07 -0.27
CA GLN A 13 -12.36 -16.11 -1.29
C GLN A 13 -13.13 -15.69 -2.54
N GLU A 14 -14.36 -15.19 -2.40
CA GLU A 14 -15.20 -14.75 -3.51
C GLU A 14 -14.57 -13.55 -4.24
N MET A 15 -13.97 -12.62 -3.49
CA MET A 15 -13.22 -11.50 -4.04
C MET A 15 -12.06 -11.97 -4.93
N ILE A 16 -11.20 -12.87 -4.44
CA ILE A 16 -10.05 -13.35 -5.20
C ILE A 16 -10.50 -14.16 -6.42
N VAL A 17 -11.52 -15.02 -6.27
CA VAL A 17 -12.08 -15.77 -7.41
C VAL A 17 -12.64 -14.81 -8.45
N GLY A 18 -13.31 -13.73 -8.03
CA GLY A 18 -13.77 -12.67 -8.93
C GLY A 18 -12.62 -11.99 -9.66
N MET A 19 -11.55 -11.65 -8.95
CA MET A 19 -10.35 -11.05 -9.53
C MET A 19 -9.69 -11.96 -10.58
N VAL A 20 -9.50 -13.25 -10.29
CA VAL A 20 -8.90 -14.22 -11.23
C VAL A 20 -9.78 -14.39 -12.47
N LYS A 21 -11.10 -14.38 -12.32
CA LYS A 21 -12.03 -14.45 -13.47
C LYS A 21 -11.97 -13.19 -14.34
N ALA A 22 -11.71 -12.02 -13.75
CA ALA A 22 -11.60 -10.76 -14.48
C ALA A 22 -10.25 -10.61 -15.20
N TYR A 23 -9.18 -11.19 -14.64
CA TYR A 23 -7.81 -11.04 -15.14
C TYR A 23 -7.07 -12.38 -15.26
N PRO A 24 -7.58 -13.34 -16.05
CA PRO A 24 -7.01 -14.69 -16.13
C PRO A 24 -5.60 -14.72 -16.73
N ASP A 25 -5.26 -13.74 -17.57
CA ASP A 25 -3.93 -13.61 -18.18
C ASP A 25 -2.92 -12.91 -17.27
N HIS A 26 -3.37 -12.19 -16.24
CA HIS A 26 -2.49 -11.50 -15.29
C HIS A 26 -2.24 -12.33 -14.05
N VAL A 27 -3.28 -12.95 -13.48
CA VAL A 27 -3.21 -13.57 -12.16
C VAL A 27 -3.89 -14.93 -12.07
N ARG A 28 -3.40 -15.76 -11.16
CA ARG A 28 -4.05 -17.01 -10.74
C ARG A 28 -4.01 -17.13 -9.21
N LYS A 29 -4.94 -17.90 -8.65
CA LYS A 29 -5.02 -18.21 -7.22
C LYS A 29 -4.29 -19.54 -6.93
N LEU A 30 -3.65 -19.66 -5.76
CA LEU A 30 -3.15 -20.95 -5.26
C LEU A 30 -4.25 -21.73 -4.50
N ASP A 31 -4.09 -23.05 -4.42
CA ASP A 31 -5.05 -23.91 -3.74
C ASP A 31 -4.97 -23.80 -2.20
N CYS A 32 -3.80 -23.43 -1.68
CA CYS A 32 -3.49 -23.38 -0.23
C CYS A 32 -4.11 -22.19 0.53
N GLY A 33 -4.92 -21.36 -0.11
CA GLY A 33 -5.58 -20.23 0.55
C GLY A 33 -5.83 -19.04 -0.36
N ASN A 34 -5.89 -17.86 0.22
CA ASN A 34 -6.17 -16.60 -0.44
C ASN A 34 -4.88 -15.95 -0.97
N VAL A 35 -4.13 -16.72 -1.77
CA VAL A 35 -2.85 -16.33 -2.35
C VAL A 35 -3.00 -16.11 -3.85
N VAL A 36 -2.64 -14.92 -4.32
CA VAL A 36 -2.70 -14.51 -5.72
C VAL A 36 -1.28 -14.36 -6.25
N VAL A 37 -0.97 -15.03 -7.35
CA VAL A 37 0.33 -14.95 -8.03
C VAL A 37 0.14 -14.57 -9.49
N ARG A 38 1.22 -14.10 -10.15
CA ARG A 38 1.20 -13.90 -11.61
C ARG A 38 0.79 -15.20 -12.32
N ALA A 39 -0.03 -15.08 -13.36
CA ALA A 39 -0.41 -16.22 -14.20
C ALA A 39 0.84 -16.87 -14.84
N HIS A 40 1.77 -16.03 -15.28
CA HIS A 40 3.08 -16.42 -15.79
C HIS A 40 4.16 -16.13 -14.73
N LYS A 41 4.82 -17.18 -14.25
CA LYS A 41 5.88 -17.08 -13.25
C LYS A 41 7.08 -16.32 -13.85
N LYS A 42 7.62 -15.38 -13.08
CA LYS A 42 8.88 -14.69 -13.37
C LYS A 42 10.06 -15.66 -13.23
N GLU A 43 11.00 -15.60 -14.18
CA GLU A 43 12.20 -16.44 -14.18
C GLU A 43 13.47 -15.59 -14.24
N GLY A 44 14.57 -16.07 -13.62
CA GLY A 44 15.90 -15.46 -13.70
C GLY A 44 16.04 -14.06 -13.08
N LYS A 45 15.03 -13.60 -12.33
CA LYS A 45 14.95 -12.27 -11.70
C LYS A 45 14.42 -12.39 -10.27
N VAL A 46 14.70 -11.40 -9.43
CA VAL A 46 14.17 -11.33 -8.06
C VAL A 46 12.63 -11.30 -8.11
N ALA A 47 12.01 -12.14 -7.28
CA ALA A 47 10.56 -12.16 -7.15
C ALA A 47 10.11 -11.28 -5.97
N LEU A 48 8.95 -10.66 -6.07
CA LEU A 48 8.40 -9.77 -5.05
C LEU A 48 7.10 -10.34 -4.47
N ILE A 49 6.99 -10.31 -3.15
CA ILE A 49 5.77 -10.68 -2.43
C ILE A 49 5.37 -9.57 -1.46
N SER A 50 4.07 -9.35 -1.33
CA SER A 50 3.48 -8.48 -0.32
C SER A 50 2.19 -9.12 0.19
N GLY A 51 1.56 -8.51 1.18
CA GLY A 51 0.28 -8.97 1.71
C GLY A 51 -0.19 -8.17 2.91
N GLY A 52 -1.18 -8.74 3.58
CA GLY A 52 -1.82 -8.16 4.76
C GLY A 52 -3.30 -8.49 4.78
N GLY A 53 -4.03 -7.83 5.68
CA GLY A 53 -5.48 -7.95 5.73
C GLY A 53 -6.15 -7.50 4.43
N SER A 54 -7.27 -8.15 4.10
CA SER A 54 -8.14 -7.71 3.01
C SER A 54 -8.87 -6.41 3.38
N GLY A 55 -9.45 -5.72 2.39
CA GLY A 55 -10.20 -4.48 2.59
C GLY A 55 -9.43 -3.22 2.21
N HIS A 56 -8.29 -3.37 1.54
CA HIS A 56 -7.46 -2.26 1.04
C HIS A 56 -7.35 -2.24 -0.48
N GLU A 57 -8.24 -2.97 -1.16
CA GLU A 57 -8.17 -3.16 -2.60
C GLU A 57 -8.13 -1.81 -3.33
N PRO A 58 -7.27 -1.64 -4.35
CA PRO A 58 -6.55 -2.71 -5.07
C PRO A 58 -5.31 -3.29 -4.37
N ALA A 59 -4.89 -2.73 -3.22
CA ALA A 59 -3.77 -3.30 -2.47
C ALA A 59 -4.14 -4.67 -1.86
N HIS A 60 -3.38 -5.75 -2.04
CA HIS A 60 -2.17 -5.87 -2.88
C HIS A 60 -2.39 -6.65 -4.17
N GLY A 61 -3.48 -7.42 -4.28
CA GLY A 61 -3.73 -8.29 -5.43
C GLY A 61 -3.72 -7.54 -6.76
N GLY A 62 -4.27 -6.33 -6.81
CA GLY A 62 -4.29 -5.48 -8.00
C GLY A 62 -2.90 -5.06 -8.51
N TYR A 63 -1.85 -5.24 -7.71
CA TYR A 63 -0.47 -4.93 -8.03
C TYR A 63 0.37 -6.16 -8.39
N VAL A 64 -0.25 -7.33 -8.53
CA VAL A 64 0.41 -8.54 -9.05
C VAL A 64 0.45 -8.48 -10.57
N GLY A 65 1.66 -8.40 -11.14
CA GLY A 65 1.89 -8.25 -12.58
C GLY A 65 3.27 -7.66 -12.89
N GLU A 66 3.63 -7.63 -14.18
CA GLU A 66 4.94 -7.18 -14.67
C GLU A 66 5.30 -5.79 -14.12
N GLY A 67 6.55 -5.62 -13.68
CA GLY A 67 7.02 -4.33 -13.14
C GLY A 67 6.58 -4.04 -11.69
N MET A 68 5.79 -4.90 -11.06
CA MET A 68 5.38 -4.79 -9.65
C MET A 68 5.49 -6.15 -8.94
N LEU A 69 4.48 -6.59 -8.19
CA LEU A 69 4.51 -7.80 -7.37
C LEU A 69 4.41 -9.09 -8.22
N ASP A 70 4.96 -10.17 -7.70
CA ASP A 70 4.78 -11.53 -8.23
C ASP A 70 3.75 -12.32 -7.43
N CYS A 71 3.55 -11.97 -6.16
CA CYS A 71 2.59 -12.57 -5.24
C CYS A 71 1.97 -11.53 -4.30
N ALA A 72 0.68 -11.69 -4.01
CA ALA A 72 -0.04 -11.01 -2.94
C ALA A 72 -0.78 -12.03 -2.08
N VAL A 73 -0.60 -11.95 -0.77
CA VAL A 73 -1.23 -12.84 0.21
C VAL A 73 -2.30 -12.06 0.96
N ALA A 74 -3.55 -12.47 0.83
CA ALA A 74 -4.68 -11.79 1.46
C ALA A 74 -5.13 -12.56 2.71
N GLY A 75 -4.98 -11.93 3.88
CA GLY A 75 -5.58 -12.38 5.13
C GLY A 75 -7.06 -12.01 5.20
N ALA A 76 -7.70 -12.34 6.32
CA ALA A 76 -9.06 -11.87 6.60
C ALA A 76 -9.12 -10.32 6.61
N VAL A 77 -10.32 -9.74 6.48
CA VAL A 77 -10.47 -8.27 6.51
C VAL A 77 -9.76 -7.65 7.72
N PHE A 78 -8.81 -6.74 7.44
CA PHE A 78 -7.95 -6.06 8.43
C PHE A 78 -7.12 -6.97 9.35
N THR A 79 -6.88 -8.22 8.97
CA THR A 79 -6.07 -9.17 9.73
C THR A 79 -4.97 -9.76 8.86
N SER A 80 -3.72 -9.71 9.31
CA SER A 80 -2.58 -10.30 8.61
C SER A 80 -2.85 -11.75 8.17
N PRO A 81 -2.40 -12.17 6.98
CA PRO A 81 -2.38 -13.59 6.62
C PRO A 81 -1.45 -14.36 7.55
N THR A 82 -1.66 -15.67 7.61
CA THR A 82 -0.87 -16.58 8.43
C THR A 82 0.48 -16.91 7.77
N PRO A 83 1.53 -17.25 8.54
CA PRO A 83 2.87 -17.54 8.01
C PRO A 83 2.90 -18.64 6.96
N ASP A 84 2.08 -19.69 7.13
CA ASP A 84 1.96 -20.81 6.19
C ASP A 84 1.48 -20.37 4.81
N GLN A 85 0.48 -19.47 4.74
CA GLN A 85 0.01 -18.94 3.46
C GLN A 85 1.06 -18.07 2.79
N ILE A 86 1.80 -17.27 3.57
CA ILE A 86 2.88 -16.42 3.06
C ILE A 86 4.01 -17.30 2.51
N TYR A 87 4.42 -18.31 3.27
CA TYR A 87 5.46 -19.27 2.89
C TYR A 87 5.10 -20.04 1.61
N GLU A 88 3.85 -20.50 1.45
CA GLU A 88 3.40 -21.11 0.18
C GLU A 88 3.46 -20.10 -0.99
N GLY A 89 3.13 -18.84 -0.73
CA GLY A 89 3.32 -17.75 -1.70
C GLY A 89 4.78 -17.59 -2.12
N ILE A 90 5.71 -17.53 -1.15
CA ILE A 90 7.15 -17.43 -1.39
C ILE A 90 7.62 -18.59 -2.27
N LYS A 91 7.31 -19.83 -1.90
CA LYS A 91 7.70 -21.02 -2.70
C LYS A 91 7.18 -20.98 -4.13
N ALA A 92 5.93 -20.55 -4.32
CA ALA A 92 5.31 -20.50 -5.63
C ALA A 92 6.07 -19.55 -6.59
N ILE A 93 6.56 -18.42 -6.09
CA ILE A 93 7.23 -17.40 -6.90
C ILE A 93 8.76 -17.46 -6.86
N ALA A 94 9.36 -18.19 -5.92
CA ALA A 94 10.80 -18.21 -5.72
C ALA A 94 11.57 -18.54 -7.00
N THR A 95 12.65 -17.79 -7.23
CA THR A 95 13.59 -17.97 -8.34
C THR A 95 14.99 -18.21 -7.77
N ASP A 96 15.95 -18.53 -8.64
CA ASP A 96 17.37 -18.61 -8.31
C ASP A 96 17.97 -17.26 -7.85
N LYS A 97 17.22 -16.16 -8.01
CA LYS A 97 17.62 -14.81 -7.58
C LYS A 97 17.04 -14.40 -6.23
N GLY A 98 16.24 -15.25 -5.59
CA GLY A 98 15.63 -14.98 -4.29
C GLY A 98 14.37 -14.11 -4.34
N VAL A 99 13.86 -13.77 -3.16
CA VAL A 99 12.57 -13.13 -2.95
C VAL A 99 12.70 -11.91 -2.05
N LEU A 100 12.17 -10.76 -2.50
CA LEU A 100 11.99 -9.58 -1.67
C LEU A 100 10.55 -9.52 -1.15
N MET A 101 10.39 -9.46 0.17
CA MET A 101 9.11 -9.17 0.81
C MET A 101 8.96 -7.67 1.06
N VAL A 102 7.80 -7.12 0.71
CA VAL A 102 7.41 -5.76 1.08
C VAL A 102 6.32 -5.85 2.14
N VAL A 103 6.65 -5.49 3.37
CA VAL A 103 5.79 -5.69 4.55
C VAL A 103 5.34 -4.35 5.09
N LYS A 104 4.04 -4.15 5.29
CA LYS A 104 3.54 -2.93 5.95
C LYS A 104 3.85 -3.00 7.43
N ASN A 105 4.25 -1.88 8.05
CA ASN A 105 4.58 -1.88 9.49
C ASN A 105 3.31 -1.98 10.37
N TYR A 106 2.82 -3.21 10.49
CA TYR A 106 1.82 -3.64 11.45
C TYR A 106 2.37 -4.83 12.19
N THR A 107 2.21 -4.86 13.50
CA THR A 107 2.79 -5.86 14.39
C THR A 107 2.47 -7.29 13.93
N GLY A 108 1.23 -7.55 13.51
CA GLY A 108 0.83 -8.85 12.96
C GLY A 108 1.45 -9.15 11.59
N ASP A 109 1.51 -8.16 10.69
CA ASP A 109 2.12 -8.31 9.36
C ASP A 109 3.61 -8.65 9.51
N VAL A 110 4.37 -7.87 10.30
CA VAL A 110 5.81 -8.06 10.51
C VAL A 110 6.11 -9.45 11.08
N MET A 111 5.46 -9.84 12.18
CA MET A 111 5.69 -11.15 12.79
C MET A 111 5.38 -12.32 11.84
N ASN A 112 4.26 -12.25 11.10
CA ASN A 112 3.88 -13.35 10.23
C ASN A 112 4.77 -13.48 9.00
N PHE A 113 5.19 -12.36 8.42
CA PHE A 113 6.12 -12.37 7.28
C PHE A 113 7.53 -12.80 7.70
N GLU A 114 8.04 -12.36 8.85
CA GLU A 114 9.33 -12.81 9.38
C GLU A 114 9.35 -14.33 9.61
N MET A 115 8.31 -14.87 10.25
CA MET A 115 8.16 -16.32 10.44
C MET A 115 8.14 -17.07 9.10
N ALA A 116 7.43 -16.54 8.09
CA ALA A 116 7.39 -17.15 6.76
C ALA A 116 8.75 -17.08 6.04
N ALA A 117 9.54 -16.03 6.25
CA ALA A 117 10.90 -15.94 5.74
C ALA A 117 11.80 -16.99 6.37
N GLU A 118 11.77 -17.16 7.70
CA GLU A 118 12.55 -18.19 8.39
C GLU A 118 12.20 -19.60 7.86
N MET A 119 10.92 -19.87 7.62
CA MET A 119 10.46 -21.13 7.01
C MET A 119 11.02 -21.32 5.59
N ALA A 120 11.01 -20.28 4.76
CA ALA A 120 11.50 -20.34 3.38
C ALA A 120 13.03 -20.45 3.31
N GLU A 121 13.75 -19.77 4.21
CA GLU A 121 15.21 -19.83 4.33
C GLU A 121 15.67 -21.22 4.78
N ALA A 122 14.93 -21.87 5.68
CA ALA A 122 15.18 -23.26 6.07
C ALA A 122 15.10 -24.24 4.88
N ASP A 123 14.30 -23.90 3.85
CA ASP A 123 14.18 -24.64 2.60
C ASP A 123 15.14 -24.14 1.49
N GLY A 124 16.07 -23.24 1.83
CA GLY A 124 17.11 -22.76 0.93
C GLY A 124 16.69 -21.63 -0.01
N VAL A 125 15.54 -20.98 0.22
CA VAL A 125 15.15 -19.77 -0.52
C VAL A 125 15.83 -18.56 0.11
N SER A 126 16.59 -17.79 -0.69
CA SER A 126 17.13 -16.51 -0.21
C SER A 126 16.02 -15.48 -0.13
N VAL A 127 15.77 -14.95 1.07
CA VAL A 127 14.72 -13.96 1.32
C VAL A 127 15.33 -12.70 1.92
N LYS A 128 14.82 -11.54 1.49
CA LYS A 128 15.01 -10.26 2.18
C LYS A 128 13.67 -9.57 2.37
N HIS A 129 13.59 -8.62 3.28
CA HIS A 129 12.37 -7.84 3.46
C HIS A 129 12.67 -6.37 3.70
N VAL A 130 11.74 -5.51 3.29
CA VAL A 130 11.66 -4.12 3.74
C VAL A 130 10.34 -3.90 4.46
N VAL A 131 10.38 -3.08 5.51
CA VAL A 131 9.20 -2.71 6.29
C VAL A 131 8.79 -1.28 5.94
N THR A 132 7.61 -1.08 5.37
CA THR A 132 7.10 0.25 5.00
C THR A 132 6.49 0.94 6.22
N ASN A 133 6.88 2.18 6.47
CA ASN A 133 6.57 2.93 7.68
C ASN A 133 6.38 4.43 7.38
N ASP A 134 5.69 4.71 6.27
CA ASP A 134 5.59 6.01 5.63
C ASP A 134 4.63 6.99 6.32
N ASP A 135 3.75 6.52 7.20
CA ASP A 135 2.77 7.36 7.88
C ASP A 135 3.41 8.29 8.93
N VAL A 136 3.35 9.60 8.71
CA VAL A 136 3.90 10.62 9.62
C VAL A 136 2.94 11.04 10.73
N ALA A 137 1.72 10.50 10.77
CA ALA A 137 0.72 10.90 11.76
C ALA A 137 1.12 10.53 13.20
N VAL A 138 1.54 9.28 13.42
CA VAL A 138 1.79 8.73 14.76
C VAL A 138 3.08 7.92 14.79
N LYS A 139 3.77 7.93 15.94
CA LYS A 139 4.98 7.13 16.18
C LYS A 139 4.72 5.80 16.85
N ASP A 140 3.56 5.57 17.46
CA ASP A 140 3.10 4.28 17.98
C ASP A 140 1.56 4.27 17.89
N SER A 141 0.95 3.12 17.59
CA SER A 141 -0.51 3.00 17.46
C SER A 141 -1.00 1.64 17.99
N LEU A 142 -2.33 1.42 17.97
CA LEU A 142 -2.96 0.21 18.51
C LEU A 142 -2.35 -1.11 17.98
N TYR A 143 -1.87 -1.12 16.74
CA TYR A 143 -1.37 -2.32 16.06
C TYR A 143 0.04 -2.17 15.50
N THR A 144 0.78 -1.12 15.87
CA THR A 144 2.10 -0.83 15.30
C THR A 144 3.04 -0.26 16.34
N THR A 145 4.28 -0.78 16.36
CA THR A 145 5.43 -0.12 16.99
C THR A 145 6.13 0.73 15.95
N GLY A 146 6.36 2.02 16.22
CA GLY A 146 6.81 2.94 15.18
C GLY A 146 5.67 3.46 14.28
N ARG A 147 6.04 3.92 13.09
CA ARG A 147 5.09 4.47 12.10
C ARG A 147 4.38 3.38 11.32
N ARG A 148 3.10 3.59 10.99
CA ARG A 148 2.31 2.67 10.15
C ARG A 148 2.81 2.66 8.70
N GLY A 149 2.63 1.53 8.02
CA GLY A 149 2.83 1.42 6.57
C GLY A 149 1.51 1.59 5.82
N VAL A 150 1.39 2.62 4.99
CA VAL A 150 0.14 3.02 4.31
C VAL A 150 0.37 3.19 2.80
N ALA A 151 -0.33 4.12 2.14
CA ALA A 151 -0.39 4.23 0.68
C ALA A 151 0.97 4.38 -0.01
N GLY A 152 1.98 4.95 0.66
CA GLY A 152 3.35 5.04 0.12
C GLY A 152 3.99 3.68 -0.17
N THR A 153 3.49 2.60 0.42
CA THR A 153 3.85 1.22 0.09
C THR A 153 3.72 0.91 -1.41
N VAL A 154 2.76 1.53 -2.11
CA VAL A 154 2.54 1.31 -3.55
C VAL A 154 3.74 1.81 -4.37
N PHE A 155 4.44 2.87 -3.93
CA PHE A 155 5.68 3.29 -4.57
C PHE A 155 6.80 2.25 -4.39
N VAL A 156 6.87 1.59 -3.24
CA VAL A 156 7.84 0.51 -3.00
C VAL A 156 7.59 -0.63 -3.96
N HIS A 157 6.34 -1.07 -4.10
CA HIS A 157 5.95 -2.11 -5.08
C HIS A 157 6.37 -1.74 -6.49
N LYS A 158 6.08 -0.51 -6.92
CA LYS A 158 6.35 -0.04 -8.29
C LYS A 158 7.85 0.03 -8.59
N ILE A 159 8.62 0.62 -7.70
CA ILE A 159 10.04 0.93 -7.95
C ILE A 159 10.91 -0.31 -7.70
N ALA A 160 10.64 -1.08 -6.64
CA ALA A 160 11.34 -2.34 -6.39
C ALA A 160 11.00 -3.39 -7.46
N GLY A 161 9.74 -3.46 -7.88
CA GLY A 161 9.31 -4.32 -8.98
C GLY A 161 10.01 -3.96 -10.29
N ALA A 162 10.04 -2.68 -10.66
CA ALA A 162 10.79 -2.20 -11.82
C ALA A 162 12.28 -2.54 -11.73
N LYS A 163 12.91 -2.35 -10.56
CA LYS A 163 14.33 -2.70 -10.37
C LYS A 163 14.56 -4.20 -10.55
N ALA A 164 13.68 -5.04 -10.00
CA ALA A 164 13.75 -6.48 -10.20
C ALA A 164 13.60 -6.87 -11.68
N GLU A 165 12.74 -6.18 -12.45
CA GLU A 165 12.59 -6.44 -13.88
C GLU A 165 13.85 -6.15 -14.70
N THR A 166 14.78 -5.31 -14.21
CA THR A 166 16.09 -5.08 -14.84
C THR A 166 17.06 -6.25 -14.72
N GLY A 167 16.75 -7.25 -13.88
CA GLY A 167 17.64 -8.37 -13.58
C GLY A 167 18.66 -8.09 -12.48
N ALA A 168 18.47 -7.00 -11.72
CA ALA A 168 19.26 -6.71 -10.51
C ALA A 168 19.16 -7.85 -9.49
N ASP A 169 20.23 -8.05 -8.72
CA ASP A 169 20.25 -9.05 -7.64
C ASP A 169 19.41 -8.60 -6.43
N LEU A 170 19.19 -9.54 -5.50
CA LEU A 170 18.34 -9.32 -4.33
C LEU A 170 18.81 -8.17 -3.44
N ASP A 171 20.12 -7.99 -3.30
CA ASP A 171 20.71 -6.93 -2.47
C ASP A 171 20.42 -5.55 -3.06
N GLU A 172 20.56 -5.42 -4.37
CA GLU A 172 20.32 -4.18 -5.08
C GLU A 172 18.81 -3.85 -5.15
N VAL A 173 17.95 -4.84 -5.35
CA VAL A 173 16.48 -4.64 -5.27
C VAL A 173 16.07 -4.23 -3.87
N HIS A 174 16.62 -4.88 -2.83
CA HIS A 174 16.38 -4.51 -1.44
C HIS A 174 16.87 -3.08 -1.13
N ARG A 175 18.08 -2.70 -1.57
CA ARG A 175 18.64 -1.35 -1.38
C ARG A 175 17.72 -0.28 -1.98
N VAL A 176 17.24 -0.50 -3.20
CA VAL A 176 16.31 0.42 -3.87
C VAL A 176 14.97 0.48 -3.17
N ALA A 177 14.42 -0.67 -2.73
CA ALA A 177 13.17 -0.71 -1.98
C ALA A 177 13.28 0.08 -0.66
N GLN A 178 14.36 -0.11 0.09
CA GLN A 178 14.63 0.64 1.33
C GLN A 178 14.79 2.13 1.06
N LYS A 179 15.49 2.50 -0.03
CA LYS A 179 15.60 3.89 -0.46
C LYS A 179 14.23 4.53 -0.71
N VAL A 180 13.25 3.80 -1.25
CA VAL A 180 11.88 4.34 -1.39
C VAL A 180 11.25 4.56 -0.02
N VAL A 181 11.31 3.56 0.88
CA VAL A 181 10.79 3.67 2.25
C VAL A 181 11.35 4.90 2.98
N ASP A 182 12.66 5.12 2.87
CA ASP A 182 13.34 6.24 3.52
C ASP A 182 12.91 7.61 2.97
N ASN A 183 12.39 7.66 1.74
CA ASN A 183 12.08 8.87 0.99
C ASN A 183 10.58 9.15 0.77
N VAL A 184 9.68 8.26 1.20
CA VAL A 184 8.24 8.46 1.08
C VAL A 184 7.60 8.81 2.42
N ARG A 185 6.73 9.83 2.44
CA ARG A 185 5.98 10.25 3.62
C ARG A 185 4.52 10.44 3.27
N THR A 186 3.65 9.93 4.14
CA THR A 186 2.20 9.91 3.93
C THR A 186 1.47 10.42 5.16
N MET A 187 0.38 11.14 4.95
CA MET A 187 -0.59 11.44 5.99
C MET A 187 -2.00 11.44 5.41
N GLY A 188 -2.95 10.90 6.15
CA GLY A 188 -4.35 10.78 5.73
C GLY A 188 -5.35 11.38 6.70
N MET A 189 -6.61 11.40 6.28
CA MET A 189 -7.75 11.84 7.06
C MET A 189 -9.01 11.07 6.67
N ALA A 190 -9.99 11.02 7.56
CA ALA A 190 -11.31 10.44 7.29
C ALA A 190 -12.44 11.40 7.68
N LEU A 191 -13.48 11.37 6.86
CA LEU A 191 -14.80 11.99 7.08
C LEU A 191 -15.81 10.99 7.63
N THR A 192 -15.68 9.72 7.26
CA THR A 192 -16.56 8.65 7.76
C THR A 192 -15.79 7.37 8.04
N PRO A 193 -16.22 6.57 9.02
CA PRO A 193 -15.64 5.26 9.29
C PRO A 193 -16.03 4.24 8.21
N CYS A 194 -15.23 3.18 8.09
CA CYS A 194 -15.63 1.95 7.40
C CYS A 194 -16.27 0.94 8.37
N THR A 195 -17.05 0.00 7.82
CA THR A 195 -17.60 -1.15 8.58
C THR A 195 -16.91 -2.43 8.17
N VAL A 196 -16.27 -3.15 9.09
CA VAL A 196 -15.77 -4.50 8.81
C VAL A 196 -16.96 -5.47 8.69
N PRO A 197 -17.09 -6.28 7.61
CA PRO A 197 -18.22 -7.17 7.42
C PRO A 197 -18.49 -8.11 8.61
N ALA A 198 -17.45 -8.72 9.18
CA ALA A 198 -17.58 -9.59 10.34
C ALA A 198 -18.02 -8.85 11.62
N ALA A 199 -17.70 -7.56 11.75
CA ALA A 199 -17.98 -6.78 12.96
C ALA A 199 -19.41 -6.26 13.04
N GLY A 200 -20.12 -6.13 11.91
CA GLY A 200 -21.52 -5.67 11.93
C GLY A 200 -21.72 -4.15 12.00
N LYS A 201 -20.72 -3.41 12.48
CA LYS A 201 -20.81 -2.01 12.91
C LYS A 201 -19.57 -1.18 12.50
N PRO A 202 -19.68 0.16 12.44
CA PRO A 202 -18.53 1.02 12.16
C PRO A 202 -17.36 0.80 13.12
N GLY A 203 -16.13 0.93 12.62
CA GLY A 203 -14.91 0.76 13.42
C GLY A 203 -14.70 1.84 14.49
N PHE A 204 -15.26 3.03 14.26
CA PHE A 204 -15.27 4.17 15.18
C PHE A 204 -16.45 5.08 14.85
N GLU A 205 -16.72 6.07 15.71
CA GLU A 205 -17.79 7.06 15.54
C GLU A 205 -17.19 8.46 15.36
N LEU A 206 -17.78 9.24 14.44
CA LEU A 206 -17.54 10.67 14.24
C LEU A 206 -18.90 11.38 14.22
N GLY A 207 -18.95 12.60 14.77
CA GLY A 207 -20.10 13.49 14.61
C GLY A 207 -20.32 13.90 13.16
N GLU A 208 -21.51 14.43 12.84
CA GLU A 208 -21.89 14.82 11.47
C GLU A 208 -20.98 15.92 10.88
N ASP A 209 -20.38 16.75 11.72
CA ASP A 209 -19.45 17.82 11.34
C ASP A 209 -18.00 17.53 11.77
N GLU A 210 -17.67 16.29 12.14
CA GLU A 210 -16.32 15.90 12.58
C GLU A 210 -15.52 15.18 11.50
N MET A 211 -14.20 15.28 11.59
CA MET A 211 -13.23 14.51 10.82
C MET A 211 -12.12 14.00 11.73
N GLU A 212 -11.48 12.90 11.34
CA GLU A 212 -10.32 12.31 12.03
C GLU A 212 -9.05 12.58 11.22
N ILE A 213 -8.07 13.28 11.81
CA ILE A 213 -6.80 13.62 11.17
C ILE A 213 -5.72 12.61 11.54
N GLY A 214 -5.04 12.07 10.54
CA GLY A 214 -3.97 11.08 10.70
C GLY A 214 -4.49 9.68 10.99
N ILE A 215 -5.69 9.34 10.50
CA ILE A 215 -6.28 8.02 10.69
C ILE A 215 -5.48 6.91 9.98
N GLY A 216 -5.44 5.71 10.58
CA GLY A 216 -4.84 4.52 9.94
C GLY A 216 -5.78 3.82 8.96
N ILE A 217 -5.24 2.90 8.15
CA ILE A 217 -6.01 2.17 7.12
C ILE A 217 -6.92 1.08 7.68
N HIS A 218 -6.82 0.71 8.95
CA HIS A 218 -7.75 -0.22 9.61
C HIS A 218 -8.73 0.51 10.54
N GLY A 219 -8.81 1.85 10.42
CA GLY A 219 -9.62 2.69 11.31
C GLY A 219 -8.98 2.94 12.68
N GLU A 220 -7.67 2.73 12.82
CA GLU A 220 -6.96 3.08 14.05
C GLU A 220 -7.04 4.59 14.29
N PRO A 221 -7.21 5.03 15.56
CA PRO A 221 -7.28 6.43 15.90
C PRO A 221 -6.14 7.24 15.29
N GLY A 222 -6.49 8.44 14.84
CA GLY A 222 -5.52 9.37 14.33
C GLY A 222 -4.85 10.18 15.44
N THR A 223 -4.35 11.34 15.06
CA THR A 223 -3.74 12.30 15.99
C THR A 223 -4.80 13.02 16.82
N HIS A 224 -5.91 13.39 16.20
CA HIS A 224 -7.02 14.10 16.83
C HIS A 224 -8.25 14.11 15.93
N ARG A 225 -9.39 14.45 16.54
CA ARG A 225 -10.64 14.79 15.87
C ARG A 225 -10.86 16.28 15.93
N GLU A 226 -11.46 16.83 14.88
CA GLU A 226 -11.89 18.22 14.85
C GLU A 226 -13.05 18.41 13.89
N LYS A 227 -13.62 19.63 13.86
CA LYS A 227 -14.68 19.96 12.90
C LYS A 227 -14.14 19.97 11.47
N ILE A 228 -14.97 19.54 10.52
CA ILE A 228 -14.67 19.59 9.10
C ILE A 228 -14.29 21.02 8.68
N ARG A 229 -13.21 21.11 7.89
CA ARG A 229 -12.70 22.36 7.32
C ARG A 229 -12.81 22.35 5.80
N SER A 230 -12.43 23.43 5.16
CA SER A 230 -12.29 23.43 3.70
C SER A 230 -11.21 22.43 3.26
N ALA A 231 -11.33 21.91 2.03
CA ALA A 231 -10.33 21.02 1.45
C ALA A 231 -8.92 21.65 1.48
N ASP A 232 -8.84 22.97 1.24
CA ASP A 232 -7.56 23.70 1.25
C ASP A 232 -6.87 23.67 2.61
N GLU A 233 -7.64 23.86 3.69
CA GLU A 233 -7.13 23.81 5.06
C GLU A 233 -6.70 22.39 5.45
N ILE A 234 -7.49 21.39 5.06
CA ILE A 234 -7.18 19.97 5.32
C ILE A 234 -5.88 19.59 4.61
N VAL A 235 -5.76 19.88 3.31
CA VAL A 235 -4.55 19.59 2.54
C VAL A 235 -3.32 20.29 3.13
N THR A 236 -3.46 21.56 3.51
CA THR A 236 -2.37 22.33 4.14
C THR A 236 -1.92 21.66 5.44
N MET A 237 -2.87 21.23 6.28
CA MET A 237 -2.57 20.54 7.54
C MET A 237 -1.81 19.23 7.34
N LEU A 238 -2.23 18.40 6.38
CA LEU A 238 -1.56 17.14 6.07
C LEU A 238 -0.16 17.38 5.51
N LEU A 239 -0.03 18.31 4.56
CA LEU A 239 1.25 18.63 3.93
C LEU A 239 2.24 19.26 4.92
N ASP A 240 1.80 20.14 5.82
CA ASP A 240 2.68 20.74 6.84
C ASP A 240 3.39 19.67 7.68
N LYS A 241 2.70 18.57 8.01
CA LYS A 241 3.31 17.43 8.72
C LYS A 241 4.27 16.65 7.83
N ILE A 242 3.88 16.38 6.58
CA ILE A 242 4.69 15.63 5.62
C ILE A 242 6.00 16.36 5.31
N VAL A 243 5.95 17.66 5.01
CA VAL A 243 7.14 18.45 4.62
C VAL A 243 8.04 18.79 5.79
N ALA A 244 7.53 18.73 7.02
CA ALA A 244 8.34 18.91 8.23
C ALA A 244 9.16 17.66 8.60
N ASP A 245 8.83 16.49 8.03
CA ASP A 245 9.45 15.22 8.45
C ASP A 245 10.83 14.97 7.84
N ILE A 246 11.02 15.34 6.57
CA ILE A 246 12.29 15.23 5.86
C ILE A 246 12.51 16.45 4.94
N ASP A 247 13.77 16.72 4.59
CA ASP A 247 14.11 17.84 3.71
C ASP A 247 13.77 17.56 2.23
N TYR A 248 12.99 18.46 1.64
CA TYR A 248 12.61 18.46 0.22
C TYR A 248 13.35 19.53 -0.60
N SER A 249 14.27 20.28 0.01
CA SER A 249 14.97 21.39 -0.65
C SER A 249 15.77 20.93 -1.87
N GLY A 250 15.50 21.53 -3.03
CA GLY A 250 16.17 21.20 -4.29
C GLY A 250 15.85 19.81 -4.84
N LYS A 251 14.79 19.16 -4.35
CA LYS A 251 14.35 17.83 -4.76
C LYS A 251 13.04 17.90 -5.54
N GLU A 252 12.84 16.91 -6.39
CA GLU A 252 11.57 16.69 -7.08
C GLU A 252 10.78 15.61 -6.34
N VAL A 253 9.45 15.63 -6.46
CA VAL A 253 8.58 14.65 -5.80
C VAL A 253 7.61 14.00 -6.76
N ALA A 254 7.31 12.73 -6.51
CA ALA A 254 6.08 12.10 -6.98
C ALA A 254 4.99 12.27 -5.91
N VAL A 255 3.81 12.70 -6.34
CA VAL A 255 2.63 12.93 -5.50
C VAL A 255 1.63 11.81 -5.73
N MET A 256 1.09 11.23 -4.66
CA MET A 256 -0.08 10.35 -4.73
C MET A 256 -1.20 10.90 -3.86
N ILE A 257 -2.33 11.21 -4.48
CA ILE A 257 -3.60 11.53 -3.82
C ILE A 257 -4.43 10.25 -3.81
N ASN A 258 -4.40 9.56 -2.68
CA ASN A 258 -5.03 8.27 -2.48
C ASN A 258 -6.37 8.41 -1.75
N GLY A 259 -7.47 8.04 -2.39
CA GLY A 259 -8.77 7.96 -1.75
C GLY A 259 -8.89 6.71 -0.85
N SER A 260 -9.54 6.86 0.30
CA SER A 260 -9.70 5.79 1.29
C SER A 260 -10.82 4.80 0.94
N GLY A 261 -11.49 4.96 -0.20
CA GLY A 261 -12.58 4.09 -0.64
C GLY A 261 -13.74 4.86 -1.24
N ALA A 262 -14.52 5.52 -0.38
CA ALA A 262 -15.79 6.16 -0.78
C ALA A 262 -15.67 7.63 -1.23
N THR A 263 -14.47 8.23 -1.18
CA THR A 263 -14.27 9.62 -1.63
C THR A 263 -14.33 9.72 -3.16
N PRO A 264 -15.24 10.53 -3.72
CA PRO A 264 -15.34 10.74 -5.16
C PRO A 264 -14.06 11.30 -5.77
N LEU A 265 -13.76 10.90 -7.02
CA LEU A 265 -12.60 11.42 -7.76
C LEU A 265 -12.60 12.95 -7.87
N MET A 266 -13.77 13.59 -7.97
CA MET A 266 -13.85 15.05 -8.02
C MET A 266 -13.30 15.72 -6.75
N GLU A 267 -13.51 15.12 -5.57
CA GLU A 267 -12.98 15.62 -4.31
C GLU A 267 -11.47 15.39 -4.22
N LEU A 268 -10.98 14.25 -4.72
CA LEU A 268 -9.54 14.00 -4.82
C LEU A 268 -8.85 14.99 -5.76
N PHE A 269 -9.48 15.40 -6.86
CA PHE A 269 -8.94 16.45 -7.74
C PHE A 269 -8.98 17.84 -7.11
N ILE A 270 -9.96 18.14 -6.27
CA ILE A 270 -9.98 19.38 -5.47
C ILE A 270 -8.80 19.39 -4.49
N ALA A 271 -8.57 18.28 -3.77
CA ALA A 271 -7.41 18.15 -2.90
C ALA A 271 -6.09 18.28 -3.69
N ASN A 272 -6.00 17.61 -4.85
CA ASN A 272 -4.83 17.70 -5.72
C ASN A 272 -4.53 19.14 -6.17
N ASN A 273 -5.56 19.93 -6.47
CA ASN A 273 -5.39 21.33 -6.84
C ASN A 273 -4.61 22.08 -5.74
N LYS A 274 -5.05 21.97 -4.49
CA LYS A 274 -4.35 22.61 -3.37
C LYS A 274 -2.95 22.04 -3.16
N VAL A 275 -2.74 20.73 -3.34
CA VAL A 275 -1.41 20.12 -3.19
C VAL A 275 -0.42 20.75 -4.17
N HIS A 276 -0.82 20.95 -5.43
CA HIS A 276 0.02 21.58 -6.44
C HIS A 276 0.36 23.03 -6.09
N ASP A 277 -0.62 23.83 -5.63
CA ASP A 277 -0.40 25.21 -5.20
C ASP A 277 0.57 25.26 -4.00
N TYR A 278 0.34 24.45 -2.97
CA TYR A 278 1.17 24.40 -1.76
C TYR A 278 2.62 24.03 -2.09
N LEU A 279 2.85 22.99 -2.88
CA LEU A 279 4.21 22.55 -3.23
C LEU A 279 4.95 23.59 -4.08
N THR A 280 4.24 24.25 -4.99
CA THR A 280 4.78 25.35 -5.81
C THR A 280 5.21 26.53 -4.94
N GLU A 281 4.38 26.95 -3.98
CA GLU A 281 4.69 28.01 -3.01
C GLU A 281 5.92 27.67 -2.15
N LYS A 282 6.11 26.40 -1.81
CA LYS A 282 7.29 25.89 -1.08
C LYS A 282 8.52 25.70 -1.97
N GLY A 283 8.41 25.88 -3.28
CA GLY A 283 9.50 25.64 -4.25
C GLY A 283 9.85 24.16 -4.42
N ILE A 284 8.94 23.25 -4.06
CA ILE A 284 9.10 21.80 -4.24
C ILE A 284 8.54 21.43 -5.61
N LYS A 285 9.38 20.90 -6.49
CA LYS A 285 8.99 20.56 -7.86
C LYS A 285 8.25 19.24 -7.91
N ILE A 286 7.09 19.22 -8.56
CA ILE A 286 6.32 18.00 -8.80
C ILE A 286 6.81 17.37 -10.10
N TYR A 287 7.36 16.16 -10.01
CA TYR A 287 7.73 15.36 -11.18
C TYR A 287 6.52 14.67 -11.79
N ARG A 288 5.68 14.08 -10.94
CA ARG A 288 4.55 13.24 -11.35
C ARG A 288 3.46 13.19 -10.31
N THR A 289 2.21 13.05 -10.75
CA THR A 289 1.03 12.98 -9.88
C THR A 289 0.18 11.76 -10.20
N PHE A 290 -0.27 11.08 -9.15
CA PHE A 290 -1.21 9.95 -9.18
C PHE A 290 -2.45 10.33 -8.37
N VAL A 291 -3.65 10.15 -8.92
CA VAL A 291 -4.92 10.49 -8.25
C VAL A 291 -5.90 9.33 -8.43
N GLY A 292 -6.40 8.77 -7.33
CA GLY A 292 -7.34 7.66 -7.36
C GLY A 292 -7.33 6.83 -6.08
N ASN A 293 -7.87 5.62 -6.16
CA ASN A 293 -7.86 4.67 -5.04
C ASN A 293 -6.72 3.66 -5.26
N TYR A 294 -5.66 3.80 -4.47
CA TYR A 294 -4.45 2.96 -4.55
C TYR A 294 -4.30 2.03 -3.34
N MET A 295 -4.70 2.49 -2.15
CA MET A 295 -4.77 1.68 -0.93
C MET A 295 -5.94 2.19 -0.10
N THR A 296 -7.03 1.44 -0.12
CA THR A 296 -8.29 1.87 0.50
C THR A 296 -8.41 1.39 1.94
N SER A 297 -9.52 1.74 2.59
CA SER A 297 -10.01 1.20 3.85
C SER A 297 -11.50 0.92 3.68
N ILE A 298 -11.82 -0.06 2.83
CA ILE A 298 -13.18 -0.44 2.44
C ILE A 298 -13.98 0.79 1.93
N GLU A 299 -15.11 1.14 2.56
CA GLU A 299 -15.95 2.30 2.22
C GLU A 299 -15.65 3.56 3.03
N MET A 300 -14.48 3.65 3.68
CA MET A 300 -14.08 4.88 4.39
C MET A 300 -14.09 6.06 3.42
N ALA A 301 -14.81 7.14 3.77
CA ALA A 301 -14.67 8.41 3.08
C ALA A 301 -13.51 9.18 3.72
N GLY A 302 -12.54 9.56 2.91
CA GLY A 302 -11.29 10.15 3.33
C GLY A 302 -10.26 10.08 2.21
N PHE A 303 -9.11 10.70 2.44
CA PHE A 303 -7.99 10.60 1.52
C PHE A 303 -6.67 10.71 2.27
N SER A 304 -5.59 10.38 1.57
CA SER A 304 -4.21 10.52 2.01
C SER A 304 -3.35 11.13 0.92
N ILE A 305 -2.31 11.82 1.34
CA ILE A 305 -1.30 12.40 0.45
C ILE A 305 0.02 11.70 0.75
N SER A 306 0.62 11.10 -0.26
CA SER A 306 1.99 10.60 -0.20
C SER A 306 2.91 11.45 -1.06
N LEU A 307 4.04 11.89 -0.50
CA LEU A 307 5.14 12.50 -1.23
C LEU A 307 6.33 11.56 -1.22
N LEU A 308 6.76 11.11 -2.40
CA LEU A 308 8.02 10.40 -2.60
C LEU A 308 9.06 11.39 -3.12
N ARG A 309 10.12 11.60 -2.36
CA ARG A 309 11.30 12.37 -2.79
C ARG A 309 12.09 11.58 -3.83
N LEU A 310 12.40 12.22 -4.95
CA LEU A 310 13.01 11.56 -6.11
C LEU A 310 14.47 11.99 -6.32
N ASP A 311 15.23 11.06 -6.86
CA ASP A 311 16.45 11.30 -7.62
C ASP A 311 16.35 10.63 -9.00
N GLU A 312 17.41 10.72 -9.80
CA GLU A 312 17.39 10.17 -11.17
C GLU A 312 17.08 8.67 -11.23
N GLU A 313 17.63 7.88 -10.30
CA GLU A 313 17.36 6.43 -10.23
C GLU A 313 15.89 6.16 -9.94
N LEU A 314 15.31 6.86 -8.95
CA LEU A 314 13.90 6.66 -8.61
C LEU A 314 12.96 7.15 -9.71
N LYS A 315 13.32 8.21 -10.44
CA LYS A 315 12.54 8.69 -11.61
C LYS A 315 12.50 7.64 -12.72
N GLU A 316 13.65 7.11 -13.11
CA GLU A 316 13.74 6.09 -14.15
C GLU A 316 12.90 4.84 -13.80
N LEU A 317 12.99 4.37 -12.56
CA LEU A 317 12.24 3.19 -12.10
C LEU A 317 10.74 3.46 -11.92
N LEU A 318 10.36 4.68 -11.53
CA LEU A 318 8.96 5.08 -11.48
C LEU A 318 8.35 5.10 -12.89
N ASP A 319 9.11 5.54 -13.89
CA ASP A 319 8.68 5.64 -15.28
C ASP A 319 8.74 4.31 -16.05
N ALA A 320 9.51 3.34 -15.56
CA ALA A 320 9.56 2.00 -16.12
C ALA A 320 8.17 1.35 -16.24
N LYS A 321 8.00 0.50 -17.25
CA LYS A 321 6.75 -0.20 -17.56
C LYS A 321 6.21 -0.96 -16.32
N ALA A 322 4.89 -0.95 -16.16
CA ALA A 322 4.18 -1.84 -15.26
C ALA A 322 2.85 -2.27 -15.90
N ASP A 323 2.52 -3.55 -15.83
CA ASP A 323 1.24 -4.09 -16.31
C ASP A 323 0.63 -5.02 -15.26
N THR A 324 -0.23 -4.43 -14.43
CA THR A 324 -1.01 -5.12 -13.41
C THR A 324 -2.50 -4.80 -13.57
N PRO A 325 -3.41 -5.56 -12.93
CA PRO A 325 -4.84 -5.27 -12.97
C PRO A 325 -5.23 -3.85 -12.55
N ALA A 326 -4.50 -3.25 -11.60
CA ALA A 326 -4.82 -1.94 -11.03
C ALA A 326 -3.79 -0.83 -11.34
N PHE A 327 -2.69 -1.15 -12.01
CA PHE A 327 -1.66 -0.17 -12.38
C PHE A 327 -1.07 -0.52 -13.75
N LYS A 328 -1.26 0.38 -14.73
CA LYS A 328 -0.73 0.21 -16.08
C LYS A 328 0.00 1.46 -16.54
N GLN A 329 1.20 1.24 -17.07
CA GLN A 329 2.08 2.29 -17.58
C GLN A 329 3.08 1.72 -18.57
#